data_AF-A0A024E308-F1
#
_entry.id   AF-A0A024E308-F1
#
_cell.length_a   1.000
_cell.length_b   1.000
_cell.length_c   1.000
_cell.angle_alpha   90.00
_cell.angle_beta   90.00
_cell.angle_gamma   90.00
#
_symmetry.space_group_name_H-M   'P 1'
#
loop_
_entity.id
_entity.type
_entity.pdbx_description
1 polymer ?
#
loop_
_entity_poly.entity_id
_entity_poly.type
_entity_poly.pdbx_seq_one_letter_code
_entity_poly.pdbx_strand_id
1 'polypeptide(L)'
;MLKHRNEIINLIKNTEKKEKAEHALERIIGLTDSAAALIVTTTGIHLANRLGHALEAAFKGNSDYRYGDDKYGLSVNWTRDE
;
A
#
# COMPACT_ATOMS: atom_id res chain seq x y z
N MET A 1 14.84 5.87 -6.57
CA MET A 1 13.44 5.40 -6.56
C MET A 1 13.01 4.64 -7.82
N LEU A 2 13.80 4.62 -8.91
CA LEU A 2 13.39 4.02 -10.19
C LEU A 2 13.64 2.50 -10.28
N LYS A 3 14.61 1.96 -9.54
CA LYS A 3 14.85 0.51 -9.49
C LYS A 3 13.69 -0.16 -8.75
N HIS A 4 13.01 -1.07 -9.43
CA HIS A 4 11.84 -1.83 -8.96
C HIS A 4 10.50 -1.09 -8.95
N ARG A 5 10.35 0.10 -9.54
CA ARG A 5 9.05 0.80 -9.56
C ARG A 5 7.93 -0.04 -10.17
N ASN A 6 8.18 -0.66 -11.32
CA ASN A 6 7.18 -1.52 -11.97
C ASN A 6 6.85 -2.75 -11.12
N GLU A 7 7.83 -3.32 -10.41
CA GLU A 7 7.62 -4.45 -9.51
C GLU A 7 6.77 -4.07 -8.31
N ILE A 8 7.00 -2.89 -7.72
CA ILE A 8 6.19 -2.32 -6.64
C ILE A 8 4.73 -2.16 -7.10
N ILE A 9 4.49 -1.56 -8.27
CA ILE A 9 3.14 -1.39 -8.80
C ILE A 9 2.47 -2.74 -9.06
N ASN A 10 3.21 -3.72 -9.59
CA ASN A 10 2.69 -5.05 -9.82
C ASN A 10 2.35 -5.77 -8.51
N LEU A 11 3.19 -5.63 -7.47
CA LEU A 11 2.90 -6.15 -6.13
C LEU A 11 1.61 -5.54 -5.58
N ILE A 12 1.47 -4.21 -5.65
CA ILE A 12 0.28 -3.49 -5.17
C ILE A 12 -0.99 -4.02 -5.83
N LYS A 13 -1.02 -4.12 -7.17
CA LYS A 13 -2.18 -4.61 -7.92
C LYS A 13 -2.49 -6.08 -7.63
N ASN A 14 -1.46 -6.92 -7.50
CA ASN A 14 -1.65 -8.33 -7.17
C ASN A 14 -2.18 -8.51 -5.75
N THR A 15 -1.73 -7.69 -4.80
CA THR A 15 -2.21 -7.69 -3.42
C THR A 15 -3.69 -7.29 -3.37
N GLU A 16 -4.10 -6.22 -4.07
CA GLU A 16 -5.51 -5.84 -4.18
C GLU A 16 -6.36 -6.99 -4.73
N LYS A 17 -5.92 -7.61 -5.84
CA LYS A 17 -6.65 -8.72 -6.46
C LYS A 17 -6.86 -9.90 -5.50
N LYS A 18 -5.87 -10.21 -4.66
CA LYS A 18 -5.96 -11.25 -3.64
C LYS A 18 -6.90 -10.84 -2.51
N GLU A 19 -6.76 -9.61 -2.01
CA GLU A 19 -7.57 -9.11 -0.89
C GLU A 19 -9.05 -9.09 -1.23
N LYS A 20 -9.39 -8.72 -2.47
CA LYS A 20 -10.77 -8.68 -2.95
C LYS A 20 -11.49 -10.04 -2.90
N ALA A 21 -10.76 -11.16 -2.88
CA ALA A 21 -11.36 -12.48 -2.73
C ALA A 21 -11.92 -12.71 -1.32
N GLU A 22 -11.28 -12.15 -0.30
CA GLU A 22 -11.68 -12.27 1.11
C GLU A 22 -12.51 -11.06 1.57
N HIS A 23 -12.23 -9.88 1.01
CA HIS A 23 -12.83 -8.59 1.38
C HIS A 23 -13.35 -7.86 0.14
N ALA A 24 -14.57 -8.18 -0.30
CA ALA A 24 -15.13 -7.76 -1.60
C ALA A 24 -15.21 -6.23 -1.86
N LEU A 25 -15.21 -5.42 -0.79
CA LEU A 25 -15.28 -3.96 -0.84
C LEU A 25 -13.90 -3.28 -0.82
N GLU A 26 -12.84 -4.01 -0.46
CA GLU A 26 -11.47 -3.49 -0.42
C GLU A 26 -10.92 -3.33 -1.84
N ARG A 27 -10.61 -2.09 -2.22
CA ARG A 27 -10.14 -1.71 -3.57
C ARG A 27 -9.18 -0.55 -3.52
N ILE A 28 -8.32 -0.46 -4.52
CA ILE A 28 -7.53 0.72 -4.83
C ILE A 28 -8.42 1.64 -5.67
N ILE A 29 -8.62 2.87 -5.19
CA ILE A 29 -9.39 3.91 -5.88
C ILE A 29 -8.50 5.02 -6.44
N GLY A 30 -7.21 5.02 -6.11
CA GLY A 30 -6.24 5.98 -6.62
C GLY A 30 -4.84 5.41 -6.61
N LEU A 31 -4.10 5.66 -7.70
CA LEU A 31 -2.67 5.41 -7.80
C LEU A 31 -2.04 6.64 -8.46
N THR A 32 -1.43 7.49 -7.66
CA THR A 32 -0.92 8.80 -8.11
C THR A 32 0.59 8.86 -7.92
N ASP A 33 1.30 9.15 -9.00
CA ASP A 33 2.72 9.53 -8.92
C ASP A 33 2.84 11.00 -8.53
N SER A 34 3.54 11.24 -7.44
CA SER A 34 4.08 12.56 -7.12
C SER A 34 5.58 12.58 -7.39
N ALA A 35 6.17 13.77 -7.47
CA ALA A 35 7.61 13.92 -7.66
C ALA A 35 8.46 13.24 -6.55
N ALA A 36 7.85 12.98 -5.38
CA ALA A 36 8.53 12.43 -4.21
C ALA A 36 8.12 10.99 -3.86
N ALA A 37 6.92 10.55 -4.23
CA ALA A 37 6.36 9.26 -3.78
C ALA A 37 5.24 8.74 -4.68
N LEU A 38 5.02 7.43 -4.64
CA LEU A 38 3.82 6.77 -5.15
C LEU A 38 2.73 6.76 -4.08
N ILE A 39 1.60 7.41 -4.33
CA ILE A 39 0.46 7.47 -3.41
C ILE A 39 -0.61 6.47 -3.86
N VAL A 40 -0.98 5.56 -2.95
CA VAL A 40 -2.05 4.58 -3.14
C VAL A 40 -3.21 4.95 -2.22
N THR A 41 -4.42 5.08 -2.78
CA THR A 41 -5.64 5.34 -2.01
C THR A 41 -6.53 4.10 -2.05
N THR A 42 -6.95 3.62 -0.88
CA THR A 42 -7.80 2.44 -0.72
C THR A 42 -9.16 2.79 -0.13
N THR A 43 -10.15 1.91 -0.30
CA THR A 43 -11.49 2.04 0.30
C THR A 43 -11.55 1.59 1.75
N GLY A 44 -10.58 0.79 2.21
CA GLY A 44 -10.56 0.27 3.58
C GLY A 44 -9.16 0.02 4.12
N ILE A 45 -9.15 -0.29 5.42
CA ILE A 45 -7.93 -0.44 6.22
C ILE A 45 -7.22 -1.77 5.99
N HIS A 46 -7.94 -2.83 5.60
CA HIS A 46 -7.33 -4.16 5.46
C HIS A 46 -6.38 -4.18 4.28
N LEU A 47 -6.78 -3.57 3.16
CA LEU A 47 -5.92 -3.44 2.00
C LEU A 47 -4.71 -2.54 2.28
N ALA A 48 -4.91 -1.39 2.94
CA ALA A 48 -3.81 -0.51 3.33
C ALA A 48 -2.77 -1.25 4.19
N ASN A 49 -3.24 -2.01 5.20
CA ASN A 49 -2.39 -2.78 6.09
C ASN A 49 -1.64 -3.90 5.33
N ARG A 50 -2.35 -4.66 4.49
CA ARG A 50 -1.74 -5.75 3.72
C ARG A 50 -0.71 -5.24 2.72
N LEU A 51 -0.94 -4.07 2.12
CA LEU A 51 0.03 -3.44 1.23
C LEU A 51 1.32 -3.06 1.98
N GLY A 52 1.22 -2.48 3.17
CA GLY A 52 2.38 -2.19 4.02
C GLY A 52 3.24 -3.43 4.29
N HIS A 53 2.61 -4.50 4.80
CA HIS A 53 3.31 -5.77 5.06
C HIS A 53 3.91 -6.39 3.80
N ALA A 54 3.20 -6.34 2.66
CA ALA A 54 3.70 -6.88 1.41
C ALA A 54 4.96 -6.13 0.91
N LEU A 55 4.98 -4.80 1.06
CA LEU A 55 6.12 -3.97 0.68
C LEU A 55 7.35 -4.28 1.54
N GLU A 56 7.20 -4.34 2.87
CA GLU A 56 8.30 -4.71 3.78
C GLU A 56 8.84 -6.11 3.49
N ALA A 57 7.95 -7.08 3.26
CA ALA A 57 8.34 -8.45 2.99
C ALA A 57 9.14 -8.58 1.68
N ALA A 58 8.68 -7.94 0.60
CA ALA A 58 9.27 -8.05 -0.73
C ALA A 58 10.50 -7.16 -0.93
N PHE A 59 10.51 -5.97 -0.32
CA PHE A 59 11.46 -4.92 -0.64
C PHE A 59 12.25 -4.39 0.55
N LYS A 60 12.06 -4.96 1.75
CA LYS A 60 12.62 -4.46 3.01
C LYS A 60 12.17 -3.02 3.29
N GLY A 61 12.81 -2.33 4.22
CA GLY A 61 12.41 -0.99 4.66
C GLY A 61 11.51 -1.01 5.89
N ASN A 62 10.96 0.15 6.21
CA ASN A 62 10.19 0.41 7.42
C ASN A 62 8.86 1.08 7.05
N SER A 63 7.75 0.56 7.59
CA SER A 63 6.44 1.19 7.49
C SER A 63 6.00 1.80 8.83
N ASP A 64 5.54 3.03 8.75
CA ASP A 64 4.84 3.70 9.85
C ASP A 64 3.32 3.64 9.60
N TYR A 65 2.59 3.13 10.60
CA TYR A 65 1.14 2.93 10.56
C TYR A 65 0.47 3.96 11.47
N ARG A 66 -0.36 4.82 10.87
CA ARG A 66 -1.12 5.85 11.57
C ARG A 66 -2.62 5.62 11.40
N TYR A 67 -3.28 5.25 12.48
CA TYR A 67 -4.73 5.09 12.54
C TYR A 67 -5.40 6.45 12.73
N GLY A 68 -6.51 6.67 12.01
CA GLY A 68 -7.36 7.84 12.20
C GLY A 68 -8.04 7.85 13.58
N ASP A 69 -8.44 9.03 14.03
CA ASP A 69 -9.10 9.23 15.34
C ASP A 69 -10.42 8.44 15.45
N ASP A 70 -11.10 8.24 14.32
CA ASP A 70 -12.33 7.44 14.22
C ASP A 70 -12.07 5.92 14.18
N LYS A 71 -10.80 5.49 14.13
CA LYS A 71 -10.33 4.10 13.98
C LYS A 71 -10.74 3.41 12.68
N TYR A 72 -11.39 4.12 11.75
CA TYR A 72 -11.82 3.58 10.46
C TYR A 72 -10.87 3.94 9.32
N GLY A 73 -9.94 4.88 9.53
CA GLY A 73 -8.86 5.20 8.61
C GLY A 73 -7.51 4.58 9.00
N LEU A 74 -6.73 4.16 8.02
CA LEU A 74 -5.32 3.78 8.18
C LEU A 74 -4.48 4.46 7.10
N SER A 75 -3.46 5.20 7.52
CA SER A 75 -2.39 5.71 6.65
C SER A 75 -1.12 4.92 6.90
N VAL A 76 -0.53 4.36 5.84
CA VAL A 76 0.74 3.64 5.91
C VAL A 76 1.78 4.42 5.12
N ASN A 77 2.88 4.79 5.77
CA ASN A 77 4.02 5.42 5.11
C ASN A 77 5.19 4.43 5.10
N TRP A 78 5.51 3.87 3.94
CA TRP A 78 6.62 2.93 3.78
C TRP A 78 7.81 3.61 3.10
N THR A 79 8.99 3.40 3.67
CA THR A 79 10.26 3.91 3.15
C THR A 79 11.32 2.82 3.19
N ARG A 80 12.25 2.85 2.23
CA ARG A 80 13.44 2.00 2.23
C ARG A 80 14.65 2.83 1.83
N ASP A 81 15.80 2.47 2.36
CA ASP A 81 17.08 2.97 1.85
C ASP A 81 17.34 2.30 0.49
N GLU A 82 17.81 3.08 -0.49
CA GLU A 82 18.27 2.55 -1.78
C GLU A 82 19.78 2.33 -1.82
#